data_AF-A0A2H2ZGL9-F1
#
_entry.id   AF-A0A2H2ZGL9-F1
#
_cell.length_a   1.000
_cell.length_b   1.000
_cell.length_c   1.000
_cell.angle_alpha   90.00
_cell.angle_beta   90.00
_cell.angle_gamma   90.00
#
_symmetry.space_group_name_H-M   'P 1'
#
loop_
_entity.id
_entity.type
_entity.pdbx_description
1 polymer ?
#
loop_
_entity_poly.entity_id
_entity_poly.type
_entity_poly.pdbx_seq_one_letter_code
_entity_poly.pdbx_strand_id
1 'polypeptide(L)'
;MPSPSLQLKPTLATRIQKDPILNTLAPIYPLVQLPLNWTWQQTRDAKPALFRAILIAASSDRDPAFFKLMFRNTGMYVTEEVSIKGNKSLDLIQALLVLSTWYCPMEEFQKLKFSHYANLAGSMMLDLRSSNDERYWIPSVKDFVLRYGPWVDGCIRVLEVAPNACLNDRRLIEWTKLQTIAEECMSAAGLDNESNVCLADDGVRRVLKYGIERAILWKHQISPEILHEPMMMHYHMVLISLNEPAFYDAHDMQDFRPPYRLRPLPLAKGFDDPGSIVIANSLAQCVSSAQTVINTFLGIPTETLRVMPVIVYTRITYAAVTLIKFDVSARMPQSVACMLDDIHSGPKLYA
;
A
#
# COMPACT_ATOMS: atom_id res chain seq x y z
N MET A 1 35.88 -6.15 1.95
CA MET A 1 36.31 -5.34 0.78
C MET A 1 35.91 -3.90 1.06
N PRO A 2 36.71 -2.88 0.70
CA PRO A 2 36.31 -1.50 0.89
C PRO A 2 35.05 -1.24 0.06
N SER A 3 34.02 -0.65 0.69
CA SER A 3 32.85 -0.11 -0.03
C SER A 3 33.35 0.70 -1.22
N PRO A 4 32.90 0.44 -2.47
CA PRO A 4 33.23 1.31 -3.58
C PRO A 4 32.83 2.74 -3.17
N SER A 5 33.79 3.65 -3.18
CA SER A 5 33.56 5.05 -2.85
C SER A 5 32.49 5.55 -3.80
N LEU A 6 31.36 5.99 -3.25
CA LEU A 6 30.25 6.51 -4.01
C LEU A 6 30.66 7.88 -4.58
N GLN A 7 31.48 7.90 -5.63
CA GLN A 7 31.78 9.13 -6.38
C GLN A 7 30.56 9.49 -7.20
N LEU A 8 29.61 10.17 -6.54
CA LEU A 8 28.50 10.85 -7.20
C LEU A 8 29.07 11.79 -8.27
N LYS A 9 28.63 11.63 -9.52
CA LYS A 9 28.93 12.62 -10.56
C LYS A 9 28.50 14.00 -10.05
N PRO A 10 29.33 15.06 -10.20
CA PRO A 10 29.06 16.39 -9.65
C PRO A 10 27.68 16.96 -10.04
N THR A 11 27.19 16.57 -11.22
CA THR A 11 25.88 16.93 -11.79
C THR A 11 24.68 16.31 -11.07
N LEU A 12 24.82 15.12 -10.49
CA LEU A 12 23.79 14.52 -9.63
C LEU A 12 23.77 15.21 -8.26
N ALA A 13 24.95 15.43 -7.66
CA ALA A 13 25.08 16.05 -6.34
C ALA A 13 24.55 17.50 -6.30
N THR A 14 24.84 18.30 -7.33
CA THR A 14 24.33 19.68 -7.48
C THR A 14 22.84 19.77 -7.80
N ARG A 15 22.20 18.68 -8.26
CA ARG A 15 20.74 18.65 -8.52
C ARG A 15 19.92 18.13 -7.34
N ILE A 16 20.45 17.21 -6.53
CA ILE A 16 19.94 16.92 -5.18
C ILE A 16 19.82 18.22 -4.37
N GLN A 17 20.70 19.19 -4.66
CA GLN A 17 20.76 20.49 -4.01
C GLN A 17 19.73 21.52 -4.53
N LYS A 18 19.17 21.37 -5.74
CA LYS A 18 18.29 22.37 -6.37
C LYS A 18 16.80 22.03 -6.30
N ASP A 19 16.46 20.75 -6.26
CA ASP A 19 15.13 20.26 -5.88
C ASP A 19 15.36 19.22 -4.79
N PRO A 20 14.91 19.44 -3.55
CA PRO A 20 14.92 18.38 -2.57
C PRO A 20 14.02 17.30 -3.16
N ILE A 21 14.61 16.19 -3.56
CA ILE A 21 13.87 15.00 -4.02
C ILE A 21 12.74 14.66 -3.05
N LEU A 22 12.92 14.95 -1.77
CA LEU A 22 11.89 14.84 -0.73
C LEU A 22 10.68 15.75 -0.96
N ASN A 23 10.84 16.95 -1.50
CA ASN A 23 9.71 17.83 -1.87
C ASN A 23 8.92 17.27 -3.05
N THR A 24 9.51 16.41 -3.88
CA THR A 24 8.79 15.72 -4.97
C THR A 24 8.20 14.39 -4.50
N LEU A 25 8.95 13.61 -3.72
CA LEU A 25 8.58 12.25 -3.32
C LEU A 25 7.69 12.19 -2.06
N ALA A 26 7.94 13.04 -1.06
CA ALA A 26 7.18 12.99 0.20
C ALA A 26 5.71 13.36 0.00
N PRO A 27 5.33 14.34 -0.86
CA PRO A 27 3.92 14.59 -1.17
C PRO A 27 3.21 13.41 -1.84
N ILE A 28 3.95 12.52 -2.51
CA ILE A 28 3.43 11.32 -3.16
C ILE A 28 3.23 10.19 -2.14
N TYR A 29 4.21 10.00 -1.24
CA TYR A 29 4.16 8.93 -0.24
C TYR A 29 4.93 9.33 1.04
N PRO A 30 4.26 9.88 2.06
CA PRO A 30 4.87 10.61 3.17
C PRO A 30 5.42 9.70 4.29
N LEU A 31 6.32 8.75 3.97
CA LEU A 31 6.87 7.83 4.98
C LEU A 31 8.00 8.40 5.82
N VAL A 32 8.84 9.24 5.23
CA VAL A 32 10.02 9.78 5.88
C VAL A 32 10.08 11.27 5.66
N GLN A 33 10.24 12.02 6.74
CA GLN A 33 10.54 13.44 6.71
C GLN A 33 11.98 13.68 7.12
N LEU A 34 12.62 14.60 6.40
CA LEU A 34 13.88 15.20 6.83
C LEU A 34 13.64 16.63 7.28
N PRO A 35 14.45 17.15 8.21
CA PRO A 35 14.42 18.56 8.54
C PRO A 35 14.68 19.41 7.29
N LEU A 36 13.83 20.41 7.03
CA LEU A 36 13.91 21.27 5.84
C LEU A 36 15.22 22.05 5.74
N ASN A 37 15.92 22.24 6.87
CA ASN A 37 17.19 22.95 6.95
C ASN A 37 18.42 22.06 6.72
N TRP A 38 18.24 20.75 6.52
CA TRP A 38 19.37 19.85 6.29
C TRP A 38 19.83 19.90 4.82
N THR A 39 21.14 20.08 4.66
CA THR A 39 21.81 19.87 3.37
C THR A 39 21.95 18.38 3.07
N TRP A 40 22.21 18.03 1.81
CA TRP A 40 22.45 16.65 1.43
C TRP A 40 23.74 16.10 2.05
N GLN A 41 24.76 16.93 2.28
CA GLN A 41 25.98 16.54 2.99
C GLN A 41 25.67 16.20 4.45
N GLN A 42 24.95 17.08 5.15
CA GLN A 42 24.53 16.82 6.53
C GLN A 42 23.67 15.56 6.63
N THR A 43 22.76 15.36 5.67
CA THR A 43 21.95 14.13 5.59
C THR A 43 22.83 12.89 5.38
N ARG A 44 23.79 12.94 4.46
CA ARG A 44 24.73 11.84 4.19
C ARG A 44 25.56 11.50 5.41
N ASP A 45 26.02 12.51 6.13
CA ASP A 45 26.94 12.33 7.25
C ASP A 45 26.19 11.89 8.51
N ALA A 46 24.97 12.39 8.74
CA ALA A 46 24.14 12.03 9.90
C ALA A 46 23.31 10.75 9.71
N LYS A 47 22.85 10.50 8.48
CA LYS A 47 21.94 9.40 8.11
C LYS A 47 22.38 8.73 6.79
N PRO A 48 23.55 8.07 6.79
CA PRO A 48 24.16 7.53 5.58
C PRO A 48 23.30 6.47 4.88
N ALA A 49 22.55 5.64 5.62
CA ALA A 49 21.69 4.62 5.02
C ALA A 49 20.50 5.28 4.30
N LEU A 50 19.82 6.20 4.98
CA LEU A 50 18.68 6.91 4.43
C LEU A 50 19.07 7.78 3.24
N PHE A 51 20.22 8.46 3.31
CA PHE A 51 20.74 9.24 2.19
C PHE A 51 20.86 8.37 0.92
N ARG A 52 21.43 7.17 1.04
CA ARG A 52 21.54 6.23 -0.09
C ARG A 52 20.17 5.81 -0.63
N ALA A 53 19.21 5.52 0.25
CA ALA A 53 17.85 5.13 -0.14
C ALA A 53 17.10 6.27 -0.85
N ILE A 54 17.21 7.50 -0.36
CA ILE A 54 16.63 8.70 -1.00
C ILE A 54 17.26 8.94 -2.37
N LEU A 55 18.58 8.80 -2.48
CA LEU A 55 19.30 8.94 -3.74
C LEU A 55 18.82 7.93 -4.79
N ILE A 56 18.49 6.70 -4.37
CA ILE A 56 17.91 5.70 -5.26
C ILE A 56 16.53 6.13 -5.73
N ALA A 57 15.63 6.44 -4.79
CA ALA A 57 14.26 6.86 -5.12
C ALA A 57 14.26 8.06 -6.07
N ALA A 58 15.18 9.01 -5.85
CA ALA A 58 15.44 10.16 -6.73
C ALA A 58 15.84 9.80 -8.16
N SER A 59 16.60 8.72 -8.33
CA SER A 59 17.26 8.38 -9.59
C SER A 59 16.36 7.62 -10.57
N SER A 60 15.17 7.24 -10.12
CA SER A 60 14.18 6.44 -10.86
C SER A 60 13.68 7.11 -12.15
N ASP A 61 13.70 8.44 -12.24
CA ASP A 61 13.18 9.23 -13.36
C ASP A 61 14.10 9.32 -14.59
N ARG A 62 15.41 9.08 -14.41
CA ARG A 62 16.45 9.51 -15.36
C ARG A 62 17.34 8.40 -15.90
N ASP A 63 17.77 7.48 -15.04
CA ASP A 63 18.76 6.47 -15.43
C ASP A 63 18.38 5.11 -14.82
N PRO A 64 17.61 4.28 -15.54
CA PRO A 64 17.19 2.96 -15.06
C PRO A 64 18.36 2.03 -14.74
N ALA A 65 19.48 2.13 -15.46
CA ALA A 65 20.66 1.30 -15.21
C ALA A 65 21.35 1.73 -13.90
N PHE A 66 21.50 3.04 -13.70
CA PHE A 66 22.02 3.58 -12.45
C PHE A 66 21.09 3.28 -11.27
N PHE A 67 19.77 3.41 -11.44
CA PHE A 67 18.78 3.05 -10.42
C PHE A 67 18.94 1.59 -9.98
N LYS A 68 18.98 0.64 -10.92
CA LYS A 68 19.20 -0.80 -10.65
C LYS A 68 20.52 -1.05 -9.90
N LEU A 69 21.61 -0.45 -10.36
CA LEU A 69 22.94 -0.59 -9.75
C LEU A 69 22.95 -0.04 -8.32
N MET A 70 22.42 1.16 -8.12
CA MET A 70 22.37 1.84 -6.83
C MET A 70 21.45 1.12 -5.85
N PHE A 71 20.29 0.64 -6.31
CA PHE A 71 19.38 -0.17 -5.52
C PHE A 71 20.08 -1.42 -4.99
N ARG A 72 20.80 -2.16 -5.85
CA ARG A 72 21.61 -3.32 -5.44
C ARG A 72 22.70 -2.95 -4.43
N ASN A 73 23.48 -1.90 -4.71
CA ASN A 73 24.58 -1.48 -3.83
C ASN A 73 24.09 -1.05 -2.45
N THR A 74 22.97 -0.34 -2.39
CA THR A 74 22.37 0.09 -1.12
C THR A 74 21.73 -1.07 -0.39
N GLY A 75 21.08 -1.99 -1.11
CA GLY A 75 20.60 -3.24 -0.54
C GLY A 75 21.73 -4.03 0.12
N MET A 76 22.89 -4.18 -0.53
CA MET A 76 24.08 -4.81 0.05
C MET A 76 24.57 -4.08 1.30
N TYR A 77 24.67 -2.75 1.25
CA TYR A 77 25.08 -1.94 2.41
C TYR A 77 24.15 -2.14 3.60
N VAL A 78 22.83 -2.02 3.41
CA VAL A 78 21.85 -2.18 4.48
C VAL A 78 21.87 -3.61 5.03
N THR A 79 21.96 -4.64 4.18
CA THR A 79 22.10 -6.03 4.64
C THR A 79 23.39 -6.25 5.42
N GLU A 80 24.51 -5.66 5.02
CA GLU A 80 25.76 -5.74 5.79
C GLU A 80 25.62 -5.10 7.17
N GLU A 81 25.07 -3.89 7.25
CA GLU A 81 24.84 -3.19 8.52
C GLU A 81 23.89 -3.96 9.44
N VAL A 82 22.76 -4.43 8.90
CA VAL A 82 21.69 -5.05 9.69
C VAL A 82 22.00 -6.52 10.02
N SER A 83 22.31 -7.32 9.00
CA SER A 83 22.38 -8.78 9.14
C SER A 83 23.78 -9.29 9.50
N ILE A 84 24.84 -8.57 9.11
CA ILE A 84 26.23 -9.00 9.39
C ILE A 84 26.76 -8.31 10.64
N LYS A 85 26.64 -6.98 10.72
CA LYS A 85 27.13 -6.20 11.86
C LYS A 85 26.14 -6.16 13.03
N GLY A 86 24.86 -6.42 12.78
CA GLY A 86 23.82 -6.39 13.80
C GLY A 86 23.40 -4.98 14.23
N ASN A 87 23.77 -3.95 13.46
CA ASN A 87 23.47 -2.55 13.76
C ASN A 87 21.96 -2.29 13.65
N LYS A 88 21.45 -1.51 14.60
CA LYS A 88 20.04 -1.12 14.68
C LYS A 88 19.95 0.38 14.93
N SER A 89 19.21 1.09 14.09
CA SER A 89 19.08 2.55 14.20
C SER A 89 17.85 3.05 13.45
N LEU A 90 17.38 4.24 13.80
CA LEU A 90 16.33 4.93 13.04
C LEU A 90 16.75 5.20 11.59
N ASP A 91 18.04 5.45 11.34
CA ASP A 91 18.57 5.63 9.97
C ASP A 91 18.32 4.38 9.11
N LEU A 92 18.64 3.20 9.65
CA LEU A 92 18.42 1.93 8.93
C LEU A 92 16.92 1.62 8.75
N ILE A 93 16.09 1.87 9.76
CA ILE A 93 14.63 1.71 9.65
C ILE A 93 14.09 2.59 8.52
N GLN A 94 14.43 3.88 8.52
CA GLN A 94 13.97 4.82 7.50
C GLN A 94 14.47 4.43 6.10
N ALA A 95 15.73 3.99 5.98
CA ALA A 95 16.28 3.50 4.73
C ALA A 95 15.53 2.27 4.21
N LEU A 96 15.23 1.30 5.07
CA LEU A 96 14.47 0.09 4.74
C LEU A 96 13.05 0.42 4.27
N LEU A 97 12.36 1.36 4.93
CA LEU A 97 11.03 1.83 4.51
C LEU A 97 11.06 2.47 3.11
N VAL A 98 12.06 3.32 2.83
CA VAL A 98 12.23 3.93 1.50
C VAL A 98 12.56 2.86 0.44
N LEU A 99 13.44 1.91 0.74
CA LEU A 99 13.77 0.80 -0.18
C LEU A 99 12.59 -0.12 -0.44
N SER A 100 11.72 -0.35 0.55
CA SER A 100 10.48 -1.10 0.37
C SER A 100 9.50 -0.36 -0.55
N THR A 101 9.42 0.96 -0.39
CA THR A 101 8.45 1.81 -1.11
C THR A 101 8.85 2.08 -2.55
N TRP A 102 10.12 2.40 -2.80
CA TRP A 102 10.70 2.57 -4.14
C TRP A 102 11.53 1.34 -4.53
N TYR A 103 10.95 0.16 -4.30
CA TYR A 103 11.57 -1.10 -4.65
C TYR A 103 11.82 -1.18 -6.16
N CYS A 104 13.03 -1.56 -6.56
CA CYS A 104 13.32 -1.91 -7.94
C CYS A 104 12.80 -3.32 -8.24
N PRO A 105 11.72 -3.49 -9.02
CA PRO A 105 11.21 -4.82 -9.34
C PRO A 105 12.29 -5.66 -10.03
N MET A 106 12.48 -6.88 -9.51
CA MET A 106 13.36 -7.88 -10.10
C MET A 106 12.67 -8.54 -11.30
N GLU A 107 13.45 -9.07 -12.24
CA GLU A 107 12.93 -9.70 -13.48
C GLU A 107 12.08 -10.95 -13.20
N GLU A 108 12.23 -11.56 -12.02
CA GLU A 108 11.48 -12.75 -11.61
C GLU A 108 10.54 -12.42 -10.44
N PHE A 109 9.23 -12.56 -10.68
CA PHE A 109 8.19 -12.30 -9.67
C PHE A 109 8.35 -13.14 -8.39
N GLN A 110 8.82 -14.39 -8.53
CA GLN A 110 9.07 -15.29 -7.38
C GLN A 110 10.21 -14.79 -6.46
N LYS A 111 11.05 -13.87 -6.94
CA LYS A 111 12.19 -13.30 -6.20
C LYS A 111 11.90 -11.90 -5.66
N LEU A 112 10.64 -11.46 -5.62
CA LEU A 112 10.26 -10.16 -5.05
C LEU A 112 10.57 -10.09 -3.55
N LYS A 113 11.16 -8.98 -3.11
CA LYS A 113 11.66 -8.79 -1.73
C LYS A 113 11.21 -7.48 -1.08
N PHE A 114 10.25 -6.76 -1.64
CA PHE A 114 9.81 -5.47 -1.06
C PHE A 114 9.26 -5.66 0.38
N SER A 115 8.53 -6.76 0.63
CA SER A 115 8.03 -7.12 1.96
C SER A 115 9.14 -7.46 2.94
N HIS A 116 10.27 -8.00 2.46
CA HIS A 116 11.42 -8.32 3.30
C HIS A 116 12.02 -7.05 3.93
N TYR A 117 12.14 -5.95 3.17
CA TYR A 117 12.62 -4.69 3.71
C TYR A 117 11.66 -4.10 4.76
N ALA A 118 10.36 -4.13 4.51
CA ALA A 118 9.35 -3.68 5.48
C ALA A 118 9.39 -4.53 6.77
N ASN A 119 9.49 -5.85 6.64
CA ASN A 119 9.58 -6.77 7.77
C ASN A 119 10.85 -6.55 8.60
N LEU A 120 12.00 -6.35 7.95
CA LEU A 120 13.26 -6.00 8.64
C LEU A 120 13.13 -4.68 9.41
N ALA A 121 12.47 -3.67 8.83
CA ALA A 121 12.21 -2.41 9.50
C ALA A 121 11.32 -2.59 10.74
N GLY A 122 10.24 -3.38 10.60
CA GLY A 122 9.34 -3.74 11.69
C GLY A 122 10.04 -4.50 12.82
N SER A 123 10.82 -5.53 12.50
CA SER A 123 11.60 -6.29 13.49
C SER A 123 12.62 -5.40 14.21
N MET A 124 13.33 -4.54 13.47
CA MET A 124 14.30 -3.63 14.08
C MET A 124 13.63 -2.61 15.00
N MET A 125 12.45 -2.12 14.63
CA MET A 125 11.65 -1.25 15.50
C MET A 125 11.29 -1.95 16.82
N LEU A 126 10.83 -3.21 16.75
CA LEU A 126 10.50 -4.00 17.94
C LEU A 126 11.71 -4.23 18.85
N ASP A 127 12.88 -4.51 18.27
CA ASP A 127 14.13 -4.67 19.00
C ASP A 127 14.54 -3.37 19.71
N LEU A 128 14.50 -2.23 19.00
CA LEU A 128 14.84 -0.93 19.58
C LEU A 128 13.87 -0.52 20.69
N ARG A 129 12.56 -0.76 20.49
CA ARG A 129 11.51 -0.50 21.49
C ARG A 129 11.71 -1.34 22.76
N SER A 130 12.25 -2.54 22.62
CA SER A 130 12.52 -3.47 23.73
C SER A 130 13.87 -3.22 24.39
N SER A 131 14.65 -2.24 23.90
CA SER A 131 15.95 -1.88 24.46
C SER A 131 15.83 -0.86 25.58
N ASN A 132 16.84 -0.79 26.45
CA ASN A 132 16.94 0.25 27.49
C ASN A 132 17.51 1.58 26.95
N ASP A 133 17.55 1.78 25.63
CA ASP A 133 18.02 3.03 25.03
C ASP A 133 16.89 4.06 25.09
N GLU A 134 17.05 5.07 25.94
CA GLU A 134 16.06 6.14 26.17
C GLU A 134 15.66 6.87 24.87
N ARG A 135 16.52 6.88 23.85
CA ARG A 135 16.22 7.50 22.55
C ARG A 135 15.09 6.80 21.80
N TYR A 136 14.87 5.52 22.08
CA TYR A 136 13.83 4.69 21.43
C TYR A 136 12.71 4.31 22.38
N TRP A 137 12.66 4.92 23.56
CA TRP A 137 11.59 4.68 24.51
C TRP A 137 10.26 5.16 23.94
N ILE A 138 9.28 4.25 23.90
CA ILE A 138 7.90 4.53 23.52
C ILE A 138 7.04 4.23 24.75
N PRO A 139 6.11 5.12 25.14
CA PRO A 139 5.18 4.85 26.23
C PRO A 139 4.50 3.49 26.06
N SER A 140 4.51 2.69 27.13
CA SER A 140 4.00 1.32 27.17
C SER A 140 2.63 1.19 26.53
N VAL A 141 2.57 0.46 25.40
CA VAL A 141 1.32 -0.06 24.86
C VAL A 141 1.39 -1.57 24.95
N LYS A 142 0.36 -2.17 25.56
CA LYS A 142 0.30 -3.59 25.91
C LYS A 142 0.43 -4.55 24.73
N ASP A 143 0.27 -4.07 23.49
CA ASP A 143 0.21 -4.91 22.30
C ASP A 143 1.52 -4.88 21.49
N PHE A 144 1.98 -6.08 21.12
CA PHE A 144 3.22 -6.35 20.39
C PHE A 144 3.03 -6.43 18.87
N VAL A 145 1.79 -6.23 18.38
CA VAL A 145 1.43 -6.50 16.99
C VAL A 145 1.40 -5.18 16.21
N LEU A 146 2.03 -5.16 15.03
CA LEU A 146 2.00 -4.04 14.08
C LEU A 146 0.64 -3.81 13.40
N ARG A 147 -0.40 -4.56 13.80
CA ARG A 147 -1.77 -4.35 13.34
C ARG A 147 -2.34 -3.10 13.99
N TYR A 148 -3.36 -2.51 13.36
CA TYR A 148 -4.09 -1.44 14.03
C TYR A 148 -4.55 -1.86 15.44
N GLY A 149 -4.39 -0.94 16.38
CA GLY A 149 -4.63 -1.14 17.79
C GLY A 149 -4.22 0.09 18.59
N PRO A 150 -4.23 0.03 19.94
CA PRO A 150 -3.98 1.19 20.79
C PRO A 150 -2.63 1.88 20.55
N TRP A 151 -1.67 1.15 19.97
CA TRP A 151 -0.35 1.67 19.65
C TRP A 151 -0.37 2.56 18.40
N VAL A 152 -1.01 2.12 17.33
CA VAL A 152 -1.17 2.91 16.10
C VAL A 152 -1.97 4.19 16.41
N ASP A 153 -3.01 4.09 17.25
CA ASP A 153 -3.73 5.26 17.76
C ASP A 153 -2.85 6.21 18.55
N GLY A 154 -1.93 5.68 19.36
CA GLY A 154 -0.90 6.47 20.03
C GLY A 154 -0.01 7.21 19.03
N CYS A 155 0.44 6.54 17.99
CA CYS A 155 1.25 7.16 16.93
C CYS A 155 0.48 8.26 16.18
N ILE A 156 -0.80 8.04 15.85
CA ILE A 156 -1.66 9.05 15.23
C ILE A 156 -1.77 10.28 16.14
N ARG A 157 -2.07 10.10 17.43
CA ARG A 157 -2.18 11.22 18.38
C ARG A 157 -0.88 12.02 18.49
N VAL A 158 0.27 11.35 18.50
CA VAL A 158 1.58 12.02 18.52
C VAL A 158 1.77 12.92 17.30
N LEU A 159 1.35 12.46 16.11
CA LEU A 159 1.41 13.26 14.88
C LEU A 159 0.36 14.40 14.88
N GLU A 160 -0.84 14.17 15.41
CA GLU A 160 -1.92 15.16 15.47
C GLU A 160 -1.57 16.36 16.37
N VAL A 161 -0.86 16.13 17.48
CA VAL A 161 -0.47 17.19 18.43
C VAL A 161 0.91 17.80 18.12
N ALA A 162 1.58 17.36 17.05
CA ALA A 162 2.92 17.82 16.73
C ALA A 162 2.93 19.32 16.39
N PRO A 163 3.80 20.14 17.01
CA PRO A 163 3.78 21.61 16.87
C PRO A 163 4.09 22.11 15.45
N ASN A 164 4.68 21.26 14.60
CA ASN A 164 5.01 21.55 13.21
C ASN A 164 4.31 20.58 12.25
N ALA A 165 3.05 20.20 12.51
CA ALA A 165 2.30 19.27 11.66
C ALA A 165 2.28 19.76 10.20
N CYS A 166 3.04 19.09 9.34
CA CYS A 166 3.08 19.44 7.93
C CYS A 166 2.00 18.68 7.16
N LEU A 167 1.72 19.09 5.92
CA LEU A 167 0.70 18.43 5.09
C LEU A 167 0.94 16.91 4.96
N ASN A 168 2.20 16.48 4.95
CA ASN A 168 2.57 15.08 4.83
C ASN A 168 2.22 14.27 6.08
N ASP A 169 2.30 14.86 7.29
CA ASP A 169 1.82 14.20 8.51
C ASP A 169 0.31 14.01 8.47
N ARG A 170 -0.43 15.05 8.07
CA ARG A 170 -1.89 14.97 7.91
C ARG A 170 -2.28 13.91 6.88
N ARG A 171 -1.56 13.84 5.76
CA ARG A 171 -1.75 12.79 4.74
C ARG A 171 -1.47 11.40 5.30
N LEU A 172 -0.38 11.21 6.05
CA LEU A 172 -0.05 9.93 6.65
C LEU A 172 -1.13 9.49 7.65
N ILE A 173 -1.57 10.40 8.53
CA ILE A 173 -2.65 10.14 9.49
C ILE A 173 -3.91 9.65 8.78
N GLU A 174 -4.39 10.39 7.78
CA GLU A 174 -5.62 10.04 7.09
C GLU A 174 -5.49 8.78 6.23
N TRP A 175 -4.31 8.52 5.68
CA TRP A 175 -4.02 7.27 5.00
C TRP A 175 -4.06 6.09 5.96
N THR A 176 -3.46 6.21 7.15
CA THR A 176 -3.51 5.20 8.19
C THR A 176 -4.95 4.94 8.64
N LYS A 177 -5.74 5.99 8.90
CA LYS A 177 -7.17 5.85 9.27
C LYS A 177 -7.98 5.12 8.20
N LEU A 178 -7.72 5.36 6.91
CA LEU A 178 -8.37 4.64 5.82
C LEU A 178 -7.98 3.16 5.80
N GLN A 179 -6.69 2.84 5.94
CA GLN A 179 -6.21 1.45 6.01
C GLN A 179 -6.78 0.71 7.24
N THR A 180 -6.92 1.40 8.37
CA THR A 180 -7.55 0.87 9.59
C THR A 180 -8.96 0.37 9.32
N ILE A 181 -9.78 1.11 8.56
CA ILE A 181 -11.15 0.69 8.25
C ILE A 181 -11.14 -0.69 7.58
N ALA A 182 -10.22 -0.89 6.64
CA ALA A 182 -10.07 -2.17 5.96
C ALA A 182 -9.63 -3.27 6.95
N GLU A 183 -8.58 -3.03 7.73
CA GLU A 183 -8.03 -4.01 8.67
C GLU A 183 -9.06 -4.45 9.73
N GLU A 184 -9.75 -3.51 10.37
CA GLU A 184 -10.76 -3.81 11.39
C GLU A 184 -11.90 -4.65 10.81
N CYS A 185 -12.43 -4.27 9.65
CA CYS A 185 -13.55 -4.97 9.03
C CYS A 185 -13.15 -6.34 8.47
N MET A 186 -11.97 -6.46 7.85
CA MET A 186 -11.47 -7.75 7.38
C MET A 186 -11.19 -8.71 8.54
N SER A 187 -10.63 -8.19 9.63
CA SER A 187 -10.40 -8.99 10.84
C SER A 187 -11.70 -9.46 11.48
N ALA A 188 -12.66 -8.55 11.64
CA ALA A 188 -13.98 -8.89 12.19
C ALA A 188 -14.80 -9.83 11.29
N ALA A 189 -14.54 -9.82 9.97
CA ALA A 189 -15.12 -10.77 9.02
C ALA A 189 -14.41 -12.13 8.99
N GLY A 190 -13.31 -12.30 9.74
CA GLY A 190 -12.52 -13.53 9.77
C GLY A 190 -11.65 -13.75 8.53
N LEU A 191 -11.35 -12.72 7.73
CA LEU A 191 -10.52 -12.84 6.53
C LEU A 191 -9.03 -13.07 6.84
N ASP A 192 -8.59 -12.77 8.06
CA ASP A 192 -7.18 -12.80 8.44
C ASP A 192 -6.62 -14.21 8.70
N ASN A 193 -7.49 -15.19 8.96
CA ASN A 193 -7.09 -16.54 9.37
C ASN A 193 -7.12 -17.55 8.23
N GLU A 194 -7.16 -17.09 6.98
CA GLU A 194 -7.35 -17.95 5.78
C GLU A 194 -8.63 -18.81 5.85
N SER A 195 -9.58 -18.45 6.72
CA SER A 195 -10.89 -19.08 6.77
C SER A 195 -11.70 -18.68 5.54
N ASN A 196 -12.40 -19.66 4.96
CA ASN A 196 -13.35 -19.41 3.89
C ASN A 196 -14.44 -18.46 4.40
N VAL A 197 -14.60 -17.33 3.73
CA VAL A 197 -15.65 -16.37 4.08
C VAL A 197 -16.96 -16.83 3.47
N CYS A 198 -17.96 -16.99 4.33
CA CYS A 198 -19.32 -17.27 3.90
C CYS A 198 -20.06 -15.95 3.78
N LEU A 199 -20.26 -15.45 2.57
CA LEU A 199 -21.10 -14.26 2.37
C LEU A 199 -22.57 -14.51 2.68
N ALA A 200 -23.01 -15.76 2.83
CA ALA A 200 -24.34 -16.04 3.35
C ALA A 200 -24.47 -15.69 4.85
N ASP A 201 -23.38 -15.44 5.57
CA ASP A 201 -23.43 -15.00 6.97
C ASP A 201 -23.84 -13.51 7.08
N ASP A 202 -24.95 -13.24 7.77
CA ASP A 202 -25.48 -11.88 7.97
C ASP A 202 -24.56 -11.00 8.84
N GLY A 203 -23.77 -11.58 9.72
CA GLY A 203 -22.74 -10.89 10.49
C GLY A 203 -21.61 -10.39 9.60
N VAL A 204 -21.04 -11.27 8.77
CA VAL A 204 -20.01 -10.93 7.78
C VAL A 204 -20.50 -9.83 6.84
N ARG A 205 -21.70 -9.98 6.27
CA ARG A 205 -22.30 -8.97 5.38
C ARG A 205 -22.43 -7.60 6.04
N ARG A 206 -22.87 -7.55 7.30
CA ARG A 206 -23.01 -6.30 8.05
C ARG A 206 -21.67 -5.65 8.32
N VAL A 207 -20.65 -6.42 8.70
CA VAL A 207 -19.29 -5.90 8.97
C VAL A 207 -18.67 -5.29 7.71
N LEU A 208 -18.76 -5.98 6.57
CA LEU A 208 -18.20 -5.48 5.30
C LEU A 208 -18.95 -4.23 4.82
N LYS A 209 -20.29 -4.25 4.88
CA LYS A 209 -21.12 -3.08 4.54
C LYS A 209 -20.79 -1.87 5.42
N TYR A 210 -20.64 -2.08 6.73
CA TYR A 210 -20.23 -1.04 7.66
C TYR A 210 -18.86 -0.44 7.31
N GLY A 211 -17.89 -1.28 6.91
CA GLY A 211 -16.58 -0.82 6.42
C GLY A 211 -16.69 0.05 5.17
N ILE A 212 -17.52 -0.35 4.20
CA ILE A 212 -17.75 0.41 2.97
C ILE A 212 -18.36 1.78 3.29
N GLU A 213 -19.39 1.82 4.14
CA GLU A 213 -20.03 3.06 4.58
C GLU A 213 -19.05 3.99 5.31
N ARG A 214 -18.19 3.45 6.17
CA ARG A 214 -17.11 4.22 6.83
C ARG A 214 -16.09 4.77 5.85
N ALA A 215 -15.66 4.00 4.86
CA ALA A 215 -14.71 4.48 3.85
C ALA A 215 -15.34 5.60 3.01
N ILE A 216 -16.61 5.46 2.61
CA ILE A 216 -17.36 6.50 1.90
C ILE A 216 -17.47 7.76 2.77
N LEU A 217 -17.85 7.63 4.04
CA LEU A 217 -17.96 8.76 4.97
C LEU A 217 -16.61 9.46 5.15
N TRP A 218 -15.54 8.69 5.34
CA TRP A 218 -14.17 9.21 5.42
C TRP A 218 -13.85 10.10 4.22
N LYS A 219 -14.12 9.63 2.99
CA LYS A 219 -13.87 10.41 1.77
C LYS A 219 -14.62 11.75 1.75
N HIS A 220 -15.84 11.80 2.27
CA HIS A 220 -16.64 13.04 2.32
C HIS A 220 -16.18 14.03 3.39
N GLN A 221 -15.50 13.56 4.43
CA GLN A 221 -15.05 14.39 5.56
C GLN A 221 -13.65 14.98 5.36
N ILE A 222 -12.85 14.39 4.46
CA ILE A 222 -11.45 14.80 4.24
C ILE A 222 -11.38 16.13 3.48
N SER A 223 -10.50 17.02 3.94
CA SER A 223 -10.16 18.26 3.23
C SER A 223 -9.53 17.97 1.86
N PRO A 224 -9.95 18.64 0.76
CA PRO A 224 -9.39 18.42 -0.58
C PRO A 224 -7.87 18.56 -0.68
N GLU A 225 -7.22 19.33 0.19
CA GLU A 225 -5.76 19.50 0.21
C GLU A 225 -5.01 18.22 0.62
N ILE A 226 -5.66 17.35 1.40
CA ILE A 226 -5.11 16.08 1.89
C ILE A 226 -5.20 15.03 0.78
N LEU A 227 -6.28 15.07 -0.01
CA LEU A 227 -6.51 14.14 -1.11
C LEU A 227 -5.48 14.34 -2.21
N HIS A 228 -4.90 13.23 -2.64
CA HIS A 228 -3.97 13.14 -3.76
C HIS A 228 -4.13 11.77 -4.44
N GLU A 229 -3.65 11.63 -5.66
CA GLU A 229 -3.94 10.49 -6.53
C GLU A 229 -3.56 9.14 -5.92
N PRO A 230 -2.37 8.94 -5.33
CA PRO A 230 -2.01 7.71 -4.60
C PRO A 230 -2.97 7.34 -3.45
N MET A 231 -3.47 8.33 -2.71
CA MET A 231 -4.44 8.12 -1.64
C MET A 231 -5.82 7.80 -2.21
N MET A 232 -6.22 8.41 -3.32
CA MET A 232 -7.47 8.07 -4.01
C MET A 232 -7.43 6.66 -4.59
N MET A 233 -6.30 6.23 -5.16
CA MET A 233 -6.11 4.84 -5.54
C MET A 233 -6.21 3.92 -4.32
N HIS A 234 -5.64 4.31 -3.17
CA HIS A 234 -5.75 3.51 -1.95
C HIS A 234 -7.20 3.38 -1.46
N TYR A 235 -7.97 4.47 -1.50
CA TYR A 235 -9.40 4.47 -1.17
C TYR A 235 -10.16 3.43 -2.00
N HIS A 236 -9.95 3.42 -3.32
CA HIS A 236 -10.59 2.43 -4.18
C HIS A 236 -10.06 1.01 -3.93
N MET A 237 -8.79 0.84 -3.55
CA MET A 237 -8.28 -0.47 -3.13
C MET A 237 -8.95 -0.97 -1.85
N VAL A 238 -9.21 -0.11 -0.86
CA VAL A 238 -9.98 -0.49 0.34
C VAL A 238 -11.39 -0.94 -0.04
N LEU A 239 -12.07 -0.22 -0.96
CA LEU A 239 -13.38 -0.63 -1.46
C LEU A 239 -13.34 -1.97 -2.20
N ILE A 240 -12.31 -2.22 -3.01
CA ILE A 240 -12.12 -3.52 -3.65
C ILE A 240 -11.92 -4.58 -2.57
N SER A 241 -11.05 -4.40 -1.59
CA SER A 241 -10.80 -5.39 -0.53
C SER A 241 -12.04 -5.73 0.28
N LEU A 242 -12.91 -4.76 0.57
CA LEU A 242 -14.15 -4.99 1.33
C LEU A 242 -15.25 -5.68 0.50
N ASN A 243 -15.22 -5.53 -0.83
CA ASN A 243 -16.17 -6.17 -1.75
C ASN A 243 -15.62 -7.46 -2.38
N GLU A 244 -14.30 -7.70 -2.32
CA GLU A 244 -13.63 -8.88 -2.89
C GLU A 244 -14.22 -10.20 -2.40
N PRO A 245 -14.72 -10.33 -1.15
CA PRO A 245 -15.40 -11.55 -0.72
C PRO A 245 -16.52 -12.04 -1.63
N ALA A 246 -17.10 -11.17 -2.46
CA ALA A 246 -18.08 -11.56 -3.49
C ALA A 246 -17.51 -12.50 -4.55
N PHE A 247 -16.20 -12.48 -4.77
CA PHE A 247 -15.50 -13.41 -5.64
C PHE A 247 -15.22 -14.77 -4.99
N TYR A 248 -15.32 -14.88 -3.66
CA TYR A 248 -14.98 -16.07 -2.89
C TYR A 248 -16.19 -16.93 -2.51
N ASP A 249 -17.42 -16.48 -2.77
CA ASP A 249 -18.59 -17.29 -2.40
C ASP A 249 -18.55 -18.64 -3.13
N ALA A 250 -18.49 -19.72 -2.33
CA ALA A 250 -18.25 -21.10 -2.75
C ALA A 250 -16.89 -21.43 -3.41
N HIS A 251 -15.90 -20.52 -3.34
CA HIS A 251 -14.54 -20.71 -3.88
C HIS A 251 -13.47 -20.75 -2.79
N ASP A 252 -12.35 -21.40 -3.09
CA ASP A 252 -11.17 -21.39 -2.21
C ASP A 252 -10.45 -20.04 -2.35
N MET A 253 -10.19 -19.35 -1.25
CA MET A 253 -9.40 -18.10 -1.24
C MET A 253 -8.01 -18.29 -1.88
N GLN A 254 -7.47 -19.52 -1.90
CA GLN A 254 -6.21 -19.86 -2.57
C GLN A 254 -6.27 -19.73 -4.10
N ASP A 255 -7.44 -19.84 -4.72
CA ASP A 255 -7.60 -19.65 -6.18
C ASP A 255 -7.13 -18.23 -6.61
N PHE A 256 -7.06 -17.31 -5.65
CA PHE A 256 -6.74 -15.90 -5.83
C PHE A 256 -5.30 -15.56 -5.41
N ARG A 257 -4.46 -16.57 -5.17
CA ARG A 257 -3.01 -16.42 -4.93
C ARG A 257 -2.20 -17.08 -6.06
N PRO A 258 -0.97 -16.64 -6.34
CA PRO A 258 -0.07 -17.34 -7.26
C PRO A 258 0.19 -18.79 -6.81
N PRO A 259 0.14 -19.80 -7.72
CA PRO A 259 -0.28 -19.71 -9.12
C PRO A 259 -1.82 -19.54 -9.21
N TYR A 260 -2.26 -18.41 -9.77
CA TYR A 260 -3.67 -18.03 -9.82
C TYR A 260 -4.50 -19.08 -10.57
N ARG A 261 -5.66 -19.44 -10.00
CA ARG A 261 -6.64 -20.33 -10.63
C ARG A 261 -7.90 -19.52 -10.88
N LEU A 262 -8.18 -19.24 -12.15
CA LEU A 262 -9.38 -18.50 -12.54
C LEU A 262 -10.54 -19.48 -12.69
N ARG A 263 -11.34 -19.64 -11.63
CA ARG A 263 -12.61 -20.35 -11.67
C ARG A 263 -13.77 -19.36 -11.77
N PRO A 264 -14.80 -19.66 -12.55
CA PRO A 264 -16.00 -18.82 -12.59
C PRO A 264 -16.85 -18.98 -11.33
N LEU A 265 -17.51 -17.88 -10.94
CA LEU A 265 -18.49 -17.86 -9.84
C LEU A 265 -19.58 -18.94 -9.97
N PRO A 266 -20.13 -19.43 -8.84
CA PRO A 266 -21.20 -20.42 -8.87
C PRO A 266 -22.43 -19.88 -9.57
N LEU A 267 -23.28 -20.81 -10.02
CA LEU A 267 -24.55 -20.47 -10.67
C LEU A 267 -25.44 -19.71 -9.67
N ALA A 268 -26.06 -18.63 -10.14
CA ALA A 268 -27.03 -17.84 -9.40
C ALA A 268 -28.20 -18.75 -8.98
N LYS A 269 -28.65 -18.63 -7.73
CA LYS A 269 -29.78 -19.41 -7.19
C LYS A 269 -31.15 -18.88 -7.67
N GLY A 270 -31.15 -17.91 -8.58
CA GLY A 270 -32.32 -17.22 -9.15
C GLY A 270 -32.06 -15.71 -9.24
N PHE A 271 -32.68 -15.03 -10.22
CA PHE A 271 -32.51 -13.57 -10.40
C PHE A 271 -33.05 -12.74 -9.24
N ASP A 272 -34.05 -13.24 -8.51
CA ASP A 272 -34.67 -12.57 -7.37
C ASP A 272 -34.12 -13.02 -6.01
N ASP A 273 -33.11 -13.90 -5.99
CA ASP A 273 -32.50 -14.37 -4.74
C ASP A 273 -31.76 -13.20 -4.05
N PRO A 274 -32.13 -12.84 -2.80
CA PRO A 274 -31.50 -11.74 -2.09
C PRO A 274 -29.97 -11.89 -1.93
N GLY A 275 -29.47 -13.12 -1.82
CA GLY A 275 -28.03 -13.40 -1.78
C GLY A 275 -27.33 -13.06 -3.09
N SER A 276 -27.92 -13.47 -4.21
CA SER A 276 -27.42 -13.20 -5.56
C SER A 276 -27.38 -11.70 -5.88
N ILE A 277 -28.37 -10.92 -5.42
CA ILE A 277 -28.38 -9.44 -5.56
C ILE A 277 -27.26 -8.79 -4.76
N VAL A 278 -27.03 -9.23 -3.51
CA VAL A 278 -25.95 -8.69 -2.67
C VAL A 278 -24.59 -8.95 -3.32
N ILE A 279 -24.36 -10.17 -3.81
CA ILE A 279 -23.12 -10.52 -4.51
C ILE A 279 -22.97 -9.66 -5.78
N ALA A 280 -24.03 -9.51 -6.58
CA ALA A 280 -24.00 -8.67 -7.77
C ALA A 280 -23.63 -7.20 -7.45
N ASN A 281 -24.22 -6.62 -6.41
CA ASN A 281 -23.90 -5.25 -5.99
C ASN A 281 -22.43 -5.12 -5.56
N SER A 282 -21.90 -6.07 -4.79
CA SER A 282 -20.48 -6.07 -4.39
C SER A 282 -19.54 -6.23 -5.59
N LEU A 283 -19.86 -7.10 -6.54
CA LEU A 283 -19.10 -7.26 -7.79
C LEU A 283 -19.09 -5.97 -8.60
N ALA A 284 -20.25 -5.30 -8.74
CA ALA A 284 -20.35 -4.02 -9.45
C ALA A 284 -19.48 -2.94 -8.81
N GLN A 285 -19.46 -2.86 -7.47
CA GLN A 285 -18.58 -1.93 -6.74
C GLN A 285 -17.09 -2.25 -6.93
N CYS A 286 -16.72 -3.53 -6.91
CA CYS A 286 -15.37 -4.01 -7.23
C CYS A 286 -14.93 -3.57 -8.63
N VAL A 287 -15.77 -3.83 -9.64
CA VAL A 287 -15.49 -3.45 -11.04
C VAL A 287 -15.35 -1.95 -11.19
N SER A 288 -16.31 -1.18 -10.65
CA SER A 288 -16.28 0.29 -10.71
C SER A 288 -15.03 0.86 -10.05
N SER A 289 -14.65 0.35 -8.87
CA SER A 289 -13.43 0.78 -8.18
C SER A 289 -12.16 0.37 -8.93
N ALA A 290 -12.10 -0.84 -9.48
CA ALA A 290 -10.95 -1.32 -10.26
C ALA A 290 -10.76 -0.50 -11.55
N GLN A 291 -11.84 -0.21 -12.28
CA GLN A 291 -11.82 0.70 -13.43
C GLN A 291 -11.35 2.09 -13.03
N THR A 292 -11.83 2.63 -11.90
CA THR A 292 -11.40 3.94 -11.41
C THR A 292 -9.90 3.97 -11.07
N VAL A 293 -9.37 2.92 -10.44
CA VAL A 293 -7.93 2.79 -10.15
C VAL A 293 -7.11 2.81 -11.44
N ILE A 294 -7.49 2.01 -12.43
CA ILE A 294 -6.80 1.93 -13.73
C ILE A 294 -6.89 3.27 -14.47
N ASN A 295 -8.08 3.88 -14.55
CA ASN A 295 -8.27 5.16 -15.22
C ASN A 295 -7.48 6.29 -14.54
N THR A 296 -7.45 6.31 -13.20
CA THR A 296 -6.63 7.26 -12.44
C THR A 296 -5.16 7.10 -12.82
N PHE A 297 -4.65 5.87 -12.88
CA PHE A 297 -3.27 5.60 -13.25
C PHE A 297 -2.93 6.02 -14.68
N LEU A 298 -3.81 5.70 -15.63
CA LEU A 298 -3.66 6.09 -17.04
C LEU A 298 -3.69 7.62 -17.23
N GLY A 299 -4.33 8.35 -16.31
CA GLY A 299 -4.34 9.82 -16.28
C GLY A 299 -3.07 10.47 -15.72
N ILE A 300 -2.17 9.71 -15.08
CA ILE A 300 -0.95 10.28 -14.48
C ILE A 300 0.12 10.46 -15.57
N PRO A 301 0.77 11.65 -15.68
CA PRO A 301 1.88 11.86 -16.59
C PRO A 301 3.01 10.84 -16.42
N THR A 302 3.63 10.43 -17.52
CA THR A 302 4.69 9.40 -17.50
C THR A 302 5.87 9.82 -16.63
N GLU A 303 6.22 11.11 -16.63
CA GLU A 303 7.29 11.67 -15.79
C GLU A 303 7.01 11.46 -14.31
N THR A 304 5.76 11.67 -13.89
CA THR A 304 5.30 11.46 -12.52
C THR A 304 5.28 9.97 -12.17
N LEU A 305 4.83 9.11 -13.09
CA LEU A 305 4.83 7.66 -12.87
C LEU A 305 6.23 7.11 -12.58
N ARG A 306 7.28 7.62 -13.23
CA ARG A 306 8.66 7.13 -13.03
C ARG A 306 9.15 7.26 -11.58
N VAL A 307 8.62 8.23 -10.83
CA VAL A 307 8.97 8.47 -9.42
C VAL A 307 7.94 7.90 -8.45
N MET A 308 6.91 7.19 -8.93
CA MET A 308 5.88 6.60 -8.08
C MET A 308 6.41 5.41 -7.29
N PRO A 309 5.94 5.23 -6.04
CA PRO A 309 6.14 4.02 -5.28
C PRO A 309 5.71 2.75 -6.03
N VAL A 310 6.41 1.64 -5.76
CA VAL A 310 6.10 0.32 -6.35
C VAL A 310 4.67 -0.13 -6.06
N ILE A 311 4.12 0.27 -4.91
CA ILE A 311 2.75 -0.09 -4.49
C ILE A 311 1.70 0.42 -5.46
N VAL A 312 1.94 1.54 -6.16
CA VAL A 312 1.02 2.05 -7.19
C VAL A 312 0.88 1.02 -8.30
N TYR A 313 1.98 0.48 -8.81
CA TYR A 313 1.98 -0.55 -9.85
C TYR A 313 1.36 -1.86 -9.38
N THR A 314 1.62 -2.28 -8.14
CA THR A 314 0.98 -3.47 -7.55
C THR A 314 -0.55 -3.30 -7.51
N ARG A 315 -1.05 -2.12 -7.15
CA ARG A 315 -2.49 -1.82 -7.13
C ARG A 315 -3.12 -1.89 -8.52
N ILE A 316 -2.42 -1.44 -9.56
CA ILE A 316 -2.92 -1.55 -10.94
C ILE A 316 -2.99 -3.00 -11.39
N THR A 317 -1.94 -3.78 -11.13
CA THR A 317 -1.94 -5.22 -11.41
C THR A 317 -3.10 -5.90 -10.69
N TYR A 318 -3.32 -5.57 -9.42
CA TYR A 318 -4.43 -6.12 -8.64
C TYR A 318 -5.79 -5.73 -9.21
N ALA A 319 -6.01 -4.46 -9.54
CA ALA A 319 -7.24 -3.99 -10.19
C ALA A 319 -7.49 -4.68 -11.54
N ALA A 320 -6.44 -4.89 -12.34
CA ALA A 320 -6.54 -5.62 -13.60
C ALA A 320 -6.96 -7.09 -13.37
N VAL A 321 -6.37 -7.75 -12.36
CA VAL A 321 -6.77 -9.12 -11.98
C VAL A 321 -8.23 -9.18 -11.51
N THR A 322 -8.71 -8.18 -10.76
CA THR A 322 -10.13 -8.07 -10.37
C THR A 322 -11.04 -8.02 -11.61
N LEU A 323 -10.69 -7.22 -12.62
CA LEU A 323 -11.46 -7.14 -13.86
C LEU A 323 -11.40 -8.42 -14.70
N ILE A 324 -10.24 -9.06 -14.79
CA ILE A 324 -10.08 -10.36 -15.49
C ILE A 324 -10.96 -11.42 -14.83
N LYS A 325 -10.99 -11.48 -13.50
CA LYS A 325 -11.83 -12.42 -12.74
C LYS A 325 -13.31 -12.18 -12.97
N PHE A 326 -13.71 -10.92 -13.01
CA PHE A 326 -15.07 -10.53 -13.35
C PHE A 326 -15.44 -11.00 -14.77
N ASP A 327 -14.61 -10.69 -15.78
CA ASP A 327 -14.84 -11.09 -17.19
C ASP A 327 -14.94 -12.62 -17.35
N VAL A 328 -14.04 -13.39 -16.74
CA VAL A 328 -14.09 -14.86 -16.76
C VAL A 328 -15.40 -15.38 -16.14
N SER A 329 -15.86 -14.75 -15.05
CA SER A 329 -17.10 -15.13 -14.40
C SER A 329 -18.33 -14.74 -15.23
N ALA A 330 -18.34 -13.54 -15.81
CA ALA A 330 -19.44 -13.01 -16.60
C ALA A 330 -19.73 -13.85 -17.86
N ARG A 331 -18.68 -14.46 -18.44
CA ARG A 331 -18.81 -15.37 -19.60
C ARG A 331 -19.46 -16.71 -19.31
N MET A 332 -19.66 -17.06 -18.04
CA MET A 332 -20.37 -18.29 -17.69
C MET A 332 -21.86 -18.04 -17.58
N PRO A 333 -22.67 -18.66 -18.47
CA PRO A 333 -24.12 -18.55 -18.39
C PRO A 333 -24.59 -18.97 -17.00
N GLN A 334 -25.51 -18.19 -16.43
CA GLN A 334 -26.08 -18.38 -15.09
C GLN A 334 -25.15 -18.02 -13.92
N SER A 335 -23.95 -17.47 -14.12
CA SER A 335 -23.17 -16.92 -13.00
C SER A 335 -23.79 -15.63 -12.47
N VAL A 336 -23.52 -15.28 -11.22
CA VAL A 336 -23.95 -13.99 -10.66
C VAL A 336 -23.34 -12.79 -11.41
N ALA A 337 -22.11 -12.93 -11.92
CA ALA A 337 -21.44 -11.88 -12.70
C ALA A 337 -22.10 -11.66 -14.07
N CYS A 338 -22.64 -12.72 -14.69
CA CYS A 338 -23.37 -12.63 -15.96
C CYS A 338 -24.57 -11.67 -15.86
N MET A 339 -25.23 -11.62 -14.70
CA MET A 339 -26.33 -10.69 -14.43
C MET A 339 -25.93 -9.22 -14.61
N LEU A 340 -24.66 -8.88 -14.39
CA LEU A 340 -24.15 -7.51 -14.50
C LEU A 340 -23.69 -7.15 -15.92
N ASP A 341 -23.25 -8.15 -16.68
CA ASP A 341 -22.84 -7.97 -18.08
C ASP A 341 -24.06 -7.71 -18.98
N ASP A 342 -25.18 -8.40 -18.69
CA ASP A 342 -26.47 -8.16 -19.34
C ASP A 342 -27.04 -6.76 -19.04
N ILE A 343 -26.66 -6.11 -17.92
CA ILE A 343 -27.10 -4.76 -17.54
C ILE A 343 -26.44 -3.66 -18.39
N HIS A 344 -25.35 -3.95 -19.12
CA HIS A 344 -24.90 -3.07 -20.21
C HIS A 344 -25.85 -3.06 -21.42
N SER A 345 -26.92 -3.89 -21.41
CA SER A 345 -28.07 -3.79 -22.31
C SER A 345 -29.27 -3.03 -21.71
N GLY A 346 -29.19 -2.45 -20.51
CA GLY A 346 -30.29 -1.63 -19.98
C GLY A 346 -30.08 -1.08 -18.56
N PRO A 347 -30.11 0.25 -18.35
CA PRO A 347 -29.98 0.84 -17.03
C PRO A 347 -31.28 0.65 -16.23
N LYS A 348 -31.35 -0.41 -15.42
CA LYS A 348 -32.36 -0.54 -14.37
C LYS A 348 -31.74 -1.25 -13.17
N LEU A 349 -31.15 -0.48 -12.26
CA LEU A 349 -31.06 -0.78 -10.82
C LEU A 349 -30.47 0.45 -10.10
N TYR A 350 -31.28 1.51 -10.08
CA TYR A 350 -31.26 2.52 -9.03
C TYR A 350 -32.71 2.69 -8.58
N ALA A 351 -33.05 2.06 -7.46
CA ALA A 351 -34.18 2.39 -6.60
C ALA A 351 -33.84 1.91 -5.19
#